data_AF-A0A2I0NB68-F1
#
_entry.id   AF-A0A2I0NB68-F1
#
_cell.length_a   1.000
_cell.length_b   1.000
_cell.length_c   1.000
_cell.angle_alpha   90.00
_cell.angle_beta   90.00
_cell.angle_gamma   90.00
#
_symmetry.space_group_name_H-M   'P 1'
#
loop_
_entity.id
_entity.type
_entity.pdbx_description
1 polymer ?
#
loop_
_entity_poly.entity_id
_entity_poly.type
_entity_poly.pdbx_seq_one_letter_code
_entity_poly.pdbx_strand_id
1 'polypeptide(L)'
;MFFKEVLENEKSYHIKTVLKEQKKKYDQLKVQCFSNFLGACVKNNEVVLPPDALIHGTKFNENVLSGIKKEGILASEFAKFEADAYDETFYMADFFKNVTGQNMPVAELLNSISHEKVISYLPNIKNAKDTPKLAFIVNSQDKAVVNYLELDLFSDNNSELLSFIDEEMFFSIPRRRRMQQYNYKLGQSSIPIGVPYSALSGVIIDKTLQENENGELDFIKNLFGKELFIISIEGSILHSPTLEEKKEMIL
;
A
#
# COMPACT_ATOMS: atom_id res chain seq x y z
N MET A 1 5.01 -14.08 13.53
CA MET A 1 5.00 -15.42 12.92
C MET A 1 5.84 -15.37 11.66
N PHE A 2 6.79 -16.29 11.48
CA PHE A 2 7.64 -16.31 10.27
C PHE A 2 6.87 -16.93 9.10
N PHE A 3 7.15 -16.51 7.86
CA PHE A 3 6.51 -17.06 6.64
C PHE A 3 6.49 -18.61 6.60
N LYS A 4 7.55 -19.26 7.12
CA LYS A 4 7.62 -20.71 7.26
C LYS A 4 6.52 -21.26 8.18
N GLU A 5 6.32 -20.65 9.34
CA GLU A 5 5.29 -21.05 10.31
C GLU A 5 3.89 -20.85 9.71
N VAL A 6 3.67 -19.72 9.01
CA VAL A 6 2.41 -19.46 8.31
C VAL A 6 2.13 -20.57 7.27
N LEU A 7 3.11 -20.90 6.43
CA LEU A 7 2.98 -21.97 5.43
C LEU A 7 2.80 -23.36 6.05
N GLU A 8 3.39 -23.63 7.20
CA GLU A 8 3.23 -24.91 7.90
C GLU A 8 1.81 -25.07 8.45
N ASN A 9 1.22 -23.99 8.97
CA ASN A 9 -0.12 -23.98 9.56
C ASN A 9 -1.27 -23.92 8.54
N GLU A 10 -1.03 -23.35 7.36
CA GLU A 10 -2.02 -23.37 6.28
C GLU A 10 -2.37 -24.83 5.90
N LYS A 11 -3.62 -25.13 5.56
CA LYS A 11 -4.05 -26.50 5.20
C LYS A 11 -4.31 -26.67 3.71
N SER A 12 -4.74 -25.60 3.05
CA SER A 12 -4.98 -25.53 1.61
C SER A 12 -3.67 -25.61 0.83
N TYR A 13 -3.48 -26.70 0.09
CA TYR A 13 -2.35 -26.87 -0.82
C TYR A 13 -2.28 -25.76 -1.88
N HIS A 14 -3.44 -25.29 -2.34
CA HIS A 14 -3.56 -24.21 -3.32
C HIS A 14 -3.01 -22.89 -2.76
N ILE A 15 -3.50 -22.46 -1.58
CA ILE A 15 -3.03 -21.25 -0.90
C ILE A 15 -1.51 -21.32 -0.67
N LYS A 16 -1.00 -22.47 -0.19
CA LYS A 16 0.45 -22.66 -0.02
C LYS A 16 1.23 -22.47 -1.32
N THR A 17 0.70 -22.95 -2.43
CA THR A 17 1.37 -22.86 -3.73
C THR A 17 1.46 -21.41 -4.18
N VAL A 18 0.33 -20.70 -4.18
CA VAL A 18 0.27 -19.26 -4.51
C VAL A 18 1.20 -18.44 -3.59
N LEU A 19 1.16 -18.68 -2.28
CA LEU A 19 2.03 -17.98 -1.32
C LEU A 19 3.51 -18.27 -1.57
N LYS A 20 3.92 -19.50 -1.89
CA LYS A 20 5.32 -19.81 -2.21
C LYS A 20 5.79 -19.09 -3.46
N GLU A 21 4.96 -19.07 -4.51
CA GLU A 21 5.28 -18.38 -5.76
C GLU A 21 5.36 -16.87 -5.56
N GLN A 22 4.38 -16.29 -4.87
CA GLN A 22 4.35 -14.86 -4.57
C GLN A 22 5.52 -14.46 -3.67
N LYS A 23 5.89 -15.29 -2.68
CA LYS A 23 7.04 -15.02 -1.82
C LYS A 23 8.34 -14.96 -2.61
N LYS A 24 8.51 -15.88 -3.56
CA LYS A 24 9.69 -15.89 -4.45
C LYS A 24 9.78 -14.58 -5.24
N LYS A 25 8.68 -14.11 -5.82
CA LYS A 25 8.64 -12.83 -6.55
C LYS A 25 8.87 -11.64 -5.60
N TYR A 26 8.24 -11.65 -4.43
CA TYR A 26 8.43 -10.63 -3.40
C TYR A 26 9.90 -10.49 -3.01
N ASP A 27 10.59 -11.61 -2.75
CA ASP A 27 12.01 -11.61 -2.40
C ASP A 27 12.90 -11.09 -3.53
N GLN A 28 12.55 -11.40 -4.78
CA GLN A 28 13.24 -10.87 -5.95
C GLN A 28 13.06 -9.35 -6.08
N LEU A 29 11.85 -8.83 -5.84
CA LEU A 29 11.59 -7.39 -5.90
C LEU A 29 12.21 -6.65 -4.72
N LYS A 30 12.26 -7.26 -3.53
CA LYS A 30 12.77 -6.65 -2.29
C LYS A 30 14.22 -6.18 -2.41
N VAL A 31 15.04 -6.87 -3.20
CA VAL A 31 16.45 -6.53 -3.41
C VAL A 31 16.71 -5.64 -4.63
N GLN A 32 15.67 -5.32 -5.42
CA GLN A 32 15.80 -4.45 -6.57
C GLN A 32 15.77 -2.97 -6.17
N CYS A 33 16.43 -2.13 -6.97
CA CYS A 33 16.37 -0.68 -6.85
C CYS A 33 15.48 -0.14 -7.97
N PHE A 34 14.29 0.33 -7.62
CA PHE A 34 13.38 0.94 -8.56
C PHE A 34 13.62 2.45 -8.64
N SER A 35 13.53 3.02 -9.84
CA SER A 35 13.51 4.47 -10.00
C SER A 35 12.21 5.02 -9.43
N ASN A 36 12.28 6.04 -8.59
CA ASN A 36 11.09 6.69 -8.05
C ASN A 36 10.38 7.47 -9.17
N PHE A 37 9.26 6.95 -9.65
CA PHE A 37 8.56 7.49 -10.80
C PHE A 37 7.77 8.77 -10.50
N LEU A 38 7.50 9.10 -9.23
CA LEU A 38 6.61 10.20 -8.89
C LEU A 38 7.13 11.57 -9.33
N GLY A 39 8.45 11.72 -9.55
CA GLY A 39 9.02 12.92 -10.15
C GLY A 39 8.45 13.23 -11.54
N ALA A 40 8.16 12.20 -12.35
CA ALA A 40 7.52 12.36 -13.66
C ALA A 40 6.00 12.61 -13.56
N CYS A 41 5.43 12.42 -12.38
CA CYS A 41 4.02 12.61 -12.06
C CYS A 41 3.72 13.99 -11.46
N VAL A 42 4.71 14.87 -11.34
CA VAL A 42 4.52 16.23 -10.80
C VAL A 42 3.98 17.16 -11.89
N LYS A 43 2.84 17.80 -11.62
CA LYS A 43 2.26 18.85 -12.47
C LYS A 43 1.82 20.01 -11.59
N ASN A 44 2.23 21.24 -11.95
CA ASN A 44 1.89 22.44 -11.17
C ASN A 44 2.22 22.33 -9.67
N ASN A 45 3.34 21.69 -9.33
CA ASN A 45 3.78 21.40 -7.94
C ASN A 45 2.87 20.42 -7.16
N GLU A 46 1.97 19.71 -7.83
CA GLU A 46 1.13 18.66 -7.26
C GLU A 46 1.49 17.30 -7.84
N VAL A 47 1.38 16.25 -7.02
CA VAL A 47 1.54 14.87 -7.48
C VAL A 47 0.24 14.37 -8.12
N VAL A 48 0.36 13.90 -9.36
CA VAL A 48 -0.75 13.32 -10.13
C VAL A 48 -0.53 11.81 -10.27
N LEU A 49 -1.35 11.03 -9.59
CA LEU A 49 -1.28 9.58 -9.58
C LEU A 49 -1.75 9.01 -10.93
N PRO A 50 -1.05 7.99 -11.46
CA PRO A 50 -1.48 7.34 -12.69
C PRO A 50 -2.77 6.52 -12.50
N PRO A 51 -3.40 6.07 -13.60
CA PRO A 51 -4.38 4.99 -13.54
C PRO A 51 -3.81 3.81 -12.78
N ASP A 52 -4.66 3.09 -12.06
CA ASP A 52 -4.30 1.88 -11.34
C ASP A 52 -3.23 2.06 -10.23
N ALA A 53 -2.93 3.30 -9.83
CA ALA A 53 -2.10 3.59 -8.67
C ALA A 53 -2.65 2.90 -7.43
N LEU A 54 -1.77 2.17 -6.72
CA LEU A 54 -2.11 1.52 -5.46
C LEU A 54 -1.67 2.36 -4.26
N ILE A 55 -2.58 2.51 -3.30
CA ILE A 55 -2.37 3.27 -2.07
C ILE A 55 -2.73 2.40 -0.87
N HIS A 56 -1.82 2.31 0.08
CA HIS A 56 -2.04 1.63 1.36
C HIS A 56 -2.05 2.67 2.48
N GLY A 57 -3.15 2.80 3.20
CA GLY A 57 -3.18 3.70 4.35
C GLY A 57 -2.90 3.00 5.66
N THR A 58 -2.37 3.79 6.60
CA THR A 58 -2.06 3.36 7.96
C THR A 58 -2.06 4.58 8.89
N LYS A 59 -1.72 4.37 10.15
CA LYS A 59 -1.59 5.42 11.17
C LYS A 59 -0.13 5.71 11.46
N PHE A 60 0.15 6.89 11.98
CA PHE A 60 1.46 7.17 12.53
C PHE A 60 1.72 6.25 13.74
N ASN A 61 2.73 5.40 13.59
CA ASN A 61 3.27 4.57 14.65
C ASN A 61 4.72 4.23 14.27
N GLU A 62 5.69 4.70 15.06
CA GLU A 62 7.10 4.57 14.72
C GLU A 62 7.55 3.11 14.49
N ASN A 63 7.01 2.16 15.25
CA ASN A 63 7.35 0.74 15.11
C ASN A 63 6.80 0.17 13.79
N VAL A 64 5.55 0.49 13.45
CA VAL A 64 4.93 0.07 12.20
C VAL A 64 5.68 0.67 11.01
N LEU A 65 5.98 1.97 11.05
CA LEU A 65 6.71 2.66 9.98
C LEU A 65 8.13 2.12 9.80
N SER A 66 8.82 1.81 10.91
CA SER A 66 10.13 1.14 10.87
C SER A 66 10.04 -0.28 10.30
N GLY A 67 8.95 -0.99 10.60
CA GLY A 67 8.63 -2.29 9.99
C GLY A 67 8.44 -2.19 8.48
N ILE A 68 7.64 -1.21 8.02
CA ILE A 68 7.41 -0.94 6.60
C ILE A 68 8.72 -0.57 5.90
N LYS A 69 9.59 0.24 6.54
CA LYS A 69 10.91 0.56 6.00
C LYS A 69 11.76 -0.69 5.76
N LYS A 70 11.68 -1.66 6.66
CA LYS A 70 12.54 -2.85 6.67
C LYS A 70 12.06 -3.96 5.73
N GLU A 71 10.76 -4.20 5.71
CA GLU A 71 10.17 -5.32 4.98
C GLU A 71 9.34 -4.80 3.81
N GLY A 72 8.48 -3.82 4.07
CA GLY A 72 7.46 -3.34 3.15
C GLY A 72 6.09 -3.41 3.79
N ILE A 73 5.05 -3.25 2.98
CA ILE A 73 3.67 -3.45 3.42
C ILE A 73 3.38 -4.94 3.31
N LEU A 74 2.98 -5.56 4.41
CA LEU A 74 2.76 -7.00 4.49
C LEU A 74 1.34 -7.29 5.01
N ALA A 75 0.79 -8.45 4.63
CA ALA A 75 -0.37 -9.01 5.29
C ALA A 75 -0.08 -9.21 6.78
N SER A 76 -1.10 -9.12 7.62
CA SER A 76 -0.95 -9.12 9.08
C SER A 76 -0.26 -10.40 9.59
N GLU A 77 -0.52 -11.54 8.96
CA GLU A 77 0.10 -12.83 9.29
C GLU A 77 1.61 -12.84 9.06
N PHE A 78 2.11 -11.96 8.19
CA PHE A 78 3.55 -11.82 7.88
C PHE A 78 4.20 -10.59 8.54
N ALA A 79 3.42 -9.63 9.03
CA ALA A 79 3.88 -8.28 9.41
C ALA A 79 4.74 -8.20 10.69
N LYS A 80 5.03 -9.31 11.38
CA LYS A 80 5.84 -9.40 12.64
C LYS A 80 5.29 -8.60 13.85
N PHE A 81 4.38 -7.67 13.66
CA PHE A 81 3.63 -6.97 14.71
C PHE A 81 2.21 -7.55 14.81
N GLU A 82 1.51 -7.22 15.89
CA GLU A 82 0.20 -7.77 16.26
C GLU A 82 -0.68 -8.01 15.03
N ALA A 83 -1.28 -9.21 14.96
CA ALA A 83 -2.20 -9.54 13.89
C ALA A 83 -3.29 -8.47 13.86
N ASP A 84 -3.29 -7.67 12.80
CA ASP A 84 -4.43 -6.82 12.50
C ASP A 84 -5.65 -7.74 12.37
N ALA A 85 -6.76 -7.34 12.99
CA ALA A 85 -8.05 -8.01 12.90
C ALA A 85 -8.67 -7.83 11.50
N TYR A 86 -8.00 -8.35 10.47
CA TYR A 86 -8.53 -8.52 9.13
C TYR A 86 -8.95 -9.97 8.97
N ASP A 87 -10.00 -10.36 9.70
CA ASP A 87 -10.61 -11.69 9.63
C ASP A 87 -11.39 -11.91 8.31
N GLU A 88 -11.08 -11.17 7.24
CA GLU A 88 -11.80 -11.25 5.96
C GLU A 88 -10.93 -11.80 4.81
N THR A 89 -9.70 -11.30 4.62
CA THR A 89 -8.80 -11.74 3.53
C THR A 89 -7.46 -12.20 4.11
N PHE A 90 -7.33 -13.50 4.33
CA PHE A 90 -6.13 -14.07 4.93
C PHE A 90 -4.93 -13.95 4.01
N TYR A 91 -3.75 -13.73 4.59
CA TYR A 91 -2.46 -13.70 3.89
C TYR A 91 -2.34 -12.63 2.79
N MET A 92 -3.23 -11.65 2.77
CA MET A 92 -3.29 -10.60 1.77
C MET A 92 -3.09 -9.24 2.41
N ALA A 93 -2.37 -8.35 1.72
CA ALA A 93 -2.30 -6.95 2.11
C ALA A 93 -3.26 -6.12 1.26
N ASP A 94 -4.03 -5.25 1.90
CA ASP A 94 -5.07 -4.46 1.25
C ASP A 94 -4.57 -3.09 0.76
N PHE A 95 -5.09 -2.69 -0.40
CA PHE A 95 -4.80 -1.44 -1.08
C PHE A 95 -6.06 -0.83 -1.69
N PHE A 96 -6.00 0.47 -1.92
CA PHE A 96 -6.93 1.20 -2.78
C PHE A 96 -6.33 1.41 -4.14
N LYS A 97 -7.16 1.34 -5.18
CA LYS A 97 -6.75 1.50 -6.57
C LYS A 97 -7.45 2.70 -7.20
N ASN A 98 -6.71 3.55 -7.91
CA ASN A 98 -7.32 4.53 -8.81
C ASN A 98 -7.98 3.80 -10.00
N VAL A 99 -9.31 3.74 -10.00
CA VAL A 99 -10.09 3.02 -11.03
C VAL A 99 -10.71 3.93 -12.08
N THR A 100 -10.36 5.21 -12.09
CA THR A 100 -10.94 6.18 -13.05
C THR A 100 -10.46 5.98 -14.49
N GLY A 101 -9.42 5.17 -14.69
CA GLY A 101 -8.76 5.02 -15.98
C GLY A 101 -8.00 6.28 -16.42
N GLN A 102 -7.86 7.28 -15.55
CA GLN A 102 -7.22 8.56 -15.85
C GLN A 102 -6.20 8.94 -14.77
N ASN A 103 -5.24 9.78 -15.16
CA ASN A 103 -4.32 10.43 -14.22
C ASN A 103 -5.10 11.37 -13.29
N MET A 104 -4.86 11.30 -11.98
CA MET A 104 -5.63 12.04 -10.97
C MET A 104 -4.75 12.70 -9.92
N PRO A 105 -4.91 14.00 -9.62
CA PRO A 105 -4.24 14.64 -8.49
C PRO A 105 -4.54 13.92 -7.18
N VAL A 106 -3.54 13.82 -6.29
CA VAL A 106 -3.73 13.24 -4.95
C VAL A 106 -4.88 13.91 -4.22
N ALA A 107 -4.94 15.25 -4.24
CA ALA A 107 -6.02 16.01 -3.63
C ALA A 107 -7.40 15.62 -4.18
N GLU A 108 -7.53 15.43 -5.49
CA GLU A 108 -8.81 15.09 -6.11
C GLU A 108 -9.25 13.67 -5.74
N LEU A 109 -8.31 12.71 -5.74
CA LEU A 109 -8.55 11.34 -5.35
C LEU A 109 -9.10 11.27 -3.92
N LEU A 110 -8.49 12.04 -3.01
CA LEU A 110 -8.85 12.06 -1.60
C LEU A 110 -10.08 12.93 -1.30
N ASN A 111 -10.30 14.04 -2.01
CA ASN A 111 -11.48 14.92 -1.86
C ASN A 111 -12.77 14.31 -2.38
N SER A 112 -12.69 13.36 -3.33
CA SER A 112 -13.87 12.75 -3.97
C SER A 112 -14.74 11.91 -3.05
N ILE A 113 -14.31 11.78 -1.80
CA ILE A 113 -14.91 10.99 -0.74
C ILE A 113 -14.67 11.84 0.51
N SER A 114 -15.69 12.15 1.31
CA SER A 114 -15.54 13.08 2.44
C SER A 114 -14.30 12.72 3.28
N HIS A 115 -13.25 13.54 3.22
CA HIS A 115 -11.83 13.23 3.50
C HIS A 115 -11.55 12.27 4.68
N GLU A 116 -12.28 12.38 5.78
CA GLU A 116 -12.12 11.50 6.95
C GLU A 116 -12.45 10.04 6.66
N LYS A 117 -13.41 9.79 5.76
CA LYS A 117 -13.91 8.46 5.42
C LYS A 117 -12.89 7.65 4.65
N VAL A 118 -12.24 8.18 3.61
CA VAL A 118 -11.21 7.42 2.85
C VAL A 118 -10.13 6.95 3.78
N ILE A 119 -9.55 7.86 4.55
CA ILE A 119 -8.45 7.50 5.45
C ILE A 119 -8.92 6.63 6.61
N SER A 120 -10.22 6.60 6.92
CA SER A 120 -10.83 5.62 7.83
C SER A 120 -11.27 4.30 7.17
N TYR A 121 -11.28 4.23 5.83
CA TYR A 121 -11.55 3.03 5.03
C TYR A 121 -10.28 2.43 4.43
N LEU A 122 -9.18 3.21 4.36
CA LEU A 122 -7.81 2.70 4.31
C LEU A 122 -7.68 1.66 5.43
N PRO A 123 -7.15 0.45 5.18
CA PRO A 123 -7.14 -0.65 6.14
C PRO A 123 -6.85 -0.14 7.55
N ASN A 124 -7.88 -0.18 8.39
CA ASN A 124 -7.97 0.62 9.59
C ASN A 124 -7.96 -0.30 10.82
N ILE A 125 -6.88 -0.26 11.57
CA ILE A 125 -6.88 -0.66 12.99
C ILE A 125 -7.76 0.36 13.71
N LYS A 126 -8.91 -0.07 14.26
CA LYS A 126 -9.84 0.63 15.16
C LYS A 126 -9.65 2.15 15.28
N ASN A 127 -10.66 2.90 14.83
CA ASN A 127 -10.83 4.35 14.97
C ASN A 127 -10.57 4.88 16.40
N ALA A 128 -9.31 5.08 16.80
CA ALA A 128 -8.95 6.26 17.56
C ALA A 128 -9.06 7.42 16.56
N LYS A 129 -10.08 8.27 16.75
CA LYS A 129 -10.27 9.48 15.92
C LYS A 129 -9.04 10.40 15.97
N ASP A 130 -8.21 10.22 16.99
CA ASP A 130 -7.17 11.17 17.38
C ASP A 130 -5.75 10.75 16.96
N THR A 131 -5.57 9.64 16.23
CA THR A 131 -4.24 9.25 15.72
C THR A 131 -4.02 9.82 14.31
N PRO A 132 -2.93 10.56 14.07
CA PRO A 132 -2.61 11.06 12.74
C PRO A 132 -2.45 9.93 11.73
N LYS A 133 -2.86 10.17 10.49
CA LYS A 133 -2.99 9.16 9.44
C LYS A 133 -2.07 9.46 8.25
N LEU A 134 -1.63 8.41 7.57
CA LEU A 134 -0.78 8.50 6.39
C LEU A 134 -1.06 7.37 5.41
N ALA A 135 -0.53 7.49 4.19
CA ALA A 135 -0.66 6.45 3.19
C ALA A 135 0.60 6.31 2.33
N PHE A 136 0.91 5.10 1.89
CA PHE A 136 2.02 4.78 1.01
C PHE A 136 1.53 4.61 -0.43
N ILE A 137 2.30 5.13 -1.38
CA ILE A 137 2.07 4.99 -2.81
C ILE A 137 3.02 3.94 -3.37
N VAL A 138 2.48 2.94 -4.05
CA VAL A 138 3.25 1.89 -4.73
C VAL A 138 3.70 2.37 -6.11
N ASN A 139 4.90 1.98 -6.53
CA ASN A 139 5.46 2.19 -7.86
C ASN A 139 4.81 1.29 -8.92
N SER A 140 3.51 1.48 -9.16
CA SER A 140 2.75 0.70 -10.13
C SER A 140 3.02 1.06 -11.60
N GLN A 141 4.05 1.87 -11.89
CA GLN A 141 4.49 2.17 -13.25
C GLN A 141 5.69 1.33 -13.70
N ASP A 142 6.43 0.74 -12.76
CA ASP A 142 7.51 -0.18 -13.10
C ASP A 142 6.96 -1.53 -13.57
N LYS A 143 7.44 -2.03 -14.70
CA LYS A 143 6.94 -3.27 -15.31
C LYS A 143 7.12 -4.49 -14.40
N ALA A 144 8.21 -4.59 -13.66
CA ALA A 144 8.43 -5.72 -12.75
C ALA A 144 7.43 -5.68 -11.59
N VAL A 145 7.09 -4.48 -11.10
CA VAL A 145 6.06 -4.29 -10.08
C VAL A 145 4.67 -4.59 -10.64
N VAL A 146 4.34 -4.09 -11.83
CA VAL A 146 3.04 -4.38 -12.49
C VAL A 146 2.82 -5.88 -12.66
N ASN A 147 3.81 -6.61 -13.19
CA ASN A 147 3.72 -8.07 -13.36
C ASN A 147 3.57 -8.82 -12.02
N TYR A 148 4.08 -8.26 -10.93
CA TYR A 148 3.93 -8.82 -9.59
C TYR A 148 2.52 -8.58 -9.02
N LEU A 149 1.93 -7.43 -9.32
CA LEU A 149 0.59 -7.02 -8.88
C LEU A 149 -0.54 -7.67 -9.69
N GLU A 150 -0.24 -8.46 -10.73
CA GLU A 150 -1.25 -9.19 -11.52
C GLU A 150 -2.09 -10.15 -10.66
N LEU A 151 -1.54 -10.66 -9.55
CA LEU A 151 -2.26 -11.45 -8.56
C LEU A 151 -3.04 -10.56 -7.58
N ASP A 152 -4.02 -9.82 -8.11
CA ASP A 152 -5.00 -9.06 -7.33
C ASP A 152 -6.27 -9.88 -7.12
N LEU A 153 -6.66 -10.12 -5.87
CA LEU A 153 -7.89 -10.82 -5.49
C LEU A 153 -9.16 -10.22 -6.12
N PHE A 154 -9.21 -8.89 -6.26
CA PHE A 154 -10.39 -8.18 -6.75
C PHE A 154 -10.39 -7.95 -8.25
N SER A 155 -9.37 -8.42 -8.97
CA SER A 155 -9.36 -8.47 -10.43
C SER A 155 -10.31 -9.55 -10.94
N ASP A 156 -11.05 -9.27 -12.02
CA ASP A 156 -11.98 -10.22 -12.64
C ASP A 156 -11.30 -11.50 -13.14
N ASN A 157 -9.98 -11.47 -13.34
CA ASN A 157 -9.20 -12.55 -13.92
C ASN A 157 -8.67 -13.58 -12.90
N ASN A 158 -8.82 -13.34 -11.59
CA ASN A 158 -8.19 -14.16 -10.54
C ASN A 158 -9.23 -14.82 -9.61
N SER A 159 -10.26 -15.43 -10.19
CA SER A 159 -11.34 -16.10 -9.43
C SER A 159 -10.83 -17.20 -8.48
N GLU A 160 -9.68 -17.78 -8.77
CA GLU A 160 -9.00 -18.79 -7.97
C GLU A 160 -8.42 -18.25 -6.65
N LEU A 161 -8.29 -16.93 -6.50
CA LEU A 161 -7.84 -16.31 -5.25
C LEU A 161 -8.97 -16.18 -4.22
N LEU A 162 -10.22 -16.44 -4.59
CA LEU A 162 -11.36 -16.39 -3.66
C LEU A 162 -11.21 -17.33 -2.45
N SER A 163 -10.36 -18.36 -2.55
CA SER A 163 -10.04 -19.23 -1.41
C SER A 163 -9.26 -18.54 -0.29
N PHE A 164 -8.72 -17.34 -0.51
CA PHE A 164 -8.05 -16.53 0.50
C PHE A 164 -9.02 -15.70 1.34
N ILE A 165 -10.33 -15.86 1.13
CA ILE A 165 -11.37 -15.14 1.85
C ILE A 165 -12.00 -16.07 2.89
N ASP A 166 -12.32 -15.53 4.07
CA ASP A 166 -13.15 -16.23 5.04
C ASP A 166 -14.54 -16.52 4.44
N GLU A 167 -14.89 -17.81 4.33
CA GLU A 167 -16.17 -18.25 3.77
C GLU A 167 -17.38 -17.70 4.55
N GLU A 168 -17.25 -17.48 5.87
CA GLU A 168 -18.32 -16.90 6.69
C GLU A 168 -18.53 -15.40 6.40
N MET A 169 -17.46 -14.72 5.97
CA MET A 169 -17.47 -13.31 5.58
C MET A 169 -17.63 -13.10 4.07
N PHE A 170 -17.67 -14.16 3.26
CA PHE A 170 -17.79 -14.10 1.80
C PHE A 170 -19.00 -13.28 1.33
N PHE A 171 -20.07 -13.24 2.12
CA PHE A 171 -21.26 -12.41 1.86
C PHE A 171 -21.01 -10.90 1.96
N SER A 172 -19.88 -10.46 2.52
CA SER A 172 -19.41 -9.06 2.51
C SER A 172 -18.75 -8.67 1.18
N ILE A 173 -18.26 -9.64 0.38
CA ILE A 173 -17.61 -9.37 -0.92
C ILE A 173 -18.59 -8.73 -1.91
N PRO A 174 -19.86 -9.19 -2.06
CA PRO A 174 -20.84 -8.45 -2.84
C PRO A 174 -21.07 -7.02 -2.34
N ARG A 175 -20.95 -6.74 -1.03
CA ARG A 175 -20.99 -5.37 -0.50
C ARG A 175 -19.75 -4.56 -0.90
N ARG A 176 -18.56 -5.17 -0.92
CA ARG A 176 -17.30 -4.56 -1.39
C ARG A 176 -17.26 -4.34 -2.91
N ARG A 177 -17.72 -5.31 -3.72
CA ARG A 177 -17.98 -5.12 -5.15
C ARG A 177 -19.03 -4.04 -5.38
N ARG A 178 -20.08 -3.95 -4.55
CA ARG A 178 -21.02 -2.83 -4.57
C ARG A 178 -20.41 -1.52 -4.04
N MET A 179 -19.33 -1.52 -3.25
CA MET A 179 -18.59 -0.28 -2.93
C MET A 179 -17.87 0.29 -4.16
N GLN A 180 -17.55 -0.52 -5.17
CA GLN A 180 -17.19 0.02 -6.50
C GLN A 180 -18.31 0.90 -7.10
N GLN A 181 -19.56 0.76 -6.63
CA GLN A 181 -20.70 1.58 -7.05
C GLN A 181 -20.91 2.84 -6.18
N TYR A 182 -20.17 3.01 -5.08
CA TYR A 182 -20.34 4.18 -4.19
C TYR A 182 -19.16 5.15 -4.20
N ASN A 183 -17.97 4.76 -4.69
CA ASN A 183 -16.84 5.66 -4.94
C ASN A 183 -16.35 5.50 -6.39
N TYR A 184 -16.93 6.27 -7.32
CA TYR A 184 -16.59 6.22 -8.76
C TYR A 184 -15.10 6.43 -9.09
N LYS A 185 -14.26 6.81 -8.11
CA LYS A 185 -12.83 7.08 -8.29
C LYS A 185 -11.88 6.10 -7.62
N LEU A 186 -12.34 5.30 -6.64
CA LEU A 186 -11.51 4.35 -5.90
C LEU A 186 -12.09 2.94 -5.90
N GLY A 187 -11.28 1.98 -6.33
CA GLY A 187 -11.52 0.55 -6.17
C GLY A 187 -10.70 -0.05 -5.03
N GLN A 188 -10.93 -1.33 -4.77
CA GLN A 188 -10.17 -2.14 -3.81
C GLN A 188 -9.23 -3.07 -4.56
N SER A 189 -8.11 -3.39 -3.94
CA SER A 189 -7.10 -4.34 -4.42
C SER A 189 -6.53 -5.09 -3.21
N SER A 190 -6.22 -6.37 -3.36
CA SER A 190 -5.63 -7.16 -2.28
C SER A 190 -4.57 -8.10 -2.86
N ILE A 191 -3.35 -7.98 -2.35
CA ILE A 191 -2.16 -8.62 -2.93
C ILE A 191 -1.64 -9.67 -1.94
N PRO A 192 -1.41 -10.93 -2.38
CA PRO A 192 -0.90 -11.95 -1.49
C PRO A 192 0.47 -11.54 -0.96
N ILE A 193 0.68 -11.75 0.34
CA ILE A 193 1.86 -11.34 1.12
C ILE A 193 1.98 -9.83 1.28
N GLY A 194 1.84 -9.05 0.23
CA GLY A 194 1.94 -7.59 0.21
C GLY A 194 2.96 -7.07 -0.80
N VAL A 195 3.57 -5.91 -0.53
CA VAL A 195 4.48 -5.19 -1.44
C VAL A 195 5.77 -4.83 -0.70
N PRO A 196 6.97 -5.15 -1.25
CA PRO A 196 8.22 -4.85 -0.59
C PRO A 196 8.51 -3.35 -0.56
N TYR A 197 9.30 -2.91 0.42
CA TYR A 197 9.64 -1.49 0.60
C TYR A 197 10.25 -0.85 -0.66
N SER A 198 11.10 -1.58 -1.38
CA SER A 198 11.74 -1.12 -2.61
C SER A 198 10.75 -0.65 -3.67
N ALA A 199 9.54 -1.22 -3.70
CA ALA A 199 8.50 -0.88 -4.65
C ALA A 199 7.63 0.32 -4.20
N LEU A 200 7.93 0.98 -3.07
CA LEU A 200 7.24 2.19 -2.65
C LEU A 200 7.87 3.42 -3.30
N SER A 201 7.04 4.44 -3.55
CA SER A 201 7.45 5.67 -4.24
C SER A 201 7.12 6.94 -3.47
N GLY A 202 6.12 6.92 -2.58
CA GLY A 202 5.73 8.10 -1.83
C GLY A 202 4.98 7.80 -0.55
N VAL A 203 4.90 8.82 0.30
CA VAL A 203 4.12 8.86 1.53
C VAL A 203 3.23 10.10 1.48
N ILE A 204 1.92 9.92 1.59
CA ILE A 204 0.93 10.97 1.78
C ILE A 204 0.71 11.11 3.29
N ILE A 205 0.76 12.33 3.82
CA ILE A 205 0.51 12.62 5.24
C ILE A 205 -0.73 13.49 5.40
N ASP A 206 -1.48 13.29 6.48
CA ASP A 206 -2.59 14.17 6.82
C ASP A 206 -2.12 15.54 7.35
N LYS A 207 -3.09 16.43 7.54
CA LYS A 207 -2.83 17.79 7.99
C LYS A 207 -2.19 17.85 9.38
N THR A 208 -2.60 16.97 10.29
CA THR A 208 -2.06 16.91 11.66
C THR A 208 -0.57 16.58 11.65
N LEU A 209 -0.15 15.60 10.85
CA LEU A 209 1.28 15.30 10.65
C LEU A 209 2.02 16.45 9.99
N GLN A 210 1.38 17.15 9.05
CA GLN A 210 2.00 18.28 8.37
C GLN A 210 2.27 19.47 9.31
N GLU A 211 1.37 19.72 10.26
CA GLU A 211 1.53 20.76 11.29
C GLU A 211 2.71 20.43 12.25
N ASN A 212 3.12 19.15 12.32
CA ASN A 212 4.35 18.66 12.95
C ASN A 212 4.54 19.10 14.41
N GLU A 213 3.45 19.22 15.17
CA GLU A 213 3.50 19.76 16.54
C GLU A 213 4.38 18.91 17.47
N ASN A 214 4.49 17.60 17.24
CA ASN A 214 5.30 16.68 18.07
C ASN A 214 6.52 16.09 17.35
N GLY A 215 6.90 16.58 16.17
CA GLY A 215 8.06 16.08 15.43
C GLY A 215 7.79 14.85 14.54
N GLU A 216 6.54 14.45 14.33
CA GLU A 216 6.20 13.27 13.50
C GLU A 216 6.64 13.41 12.03
N LEU A 217 6.52 14.59 11.43
CA LEU A 217 6.97 14.84 10.05
C LEU A 217 8.48 14.71 9.94
N ASP A 218 9.23 15.17 10.95
CA ASP A 218 10.69 15.06 10.95
C ASP A 218 11.11 13.59 11.08
N PHE A 219 10.40 12.80 11.89
CA PHE A 219 10.59 11.35 11.91
C PHE A 219 10.36 10.72 10.53
N ILE A 220 9.25 11.04 9.86
CA ILE A 220 8.93 10.52 8.51
C ILE A 220 10.00 10.92 7.49
N LYS A 221 10.46 12.19 7.52
CA LYS A 221 11.55 12.69 6.67
C LYS A 221 12.85 11.95 6.91
N ASN A 222 13.23 11.75 8.17
CA ASN A 222 14.44 11.04 8.52
C ASN A 222 14.40 9.57 8.09
N LEU A 223 13.24 8.92 8.21
CA LEU A 223 13.06 7.51 7.91
C LEU A 223 12.97 7.22 6.39
N PHE A 224 12.23 8.07 5.65
CA PHE A 224 11.87 7.81 4.25
C PHE A 224 12.37 8.84 3.26
N GLY A 225 12.70 10.05 3.69
CA GLY A 225 12.93 11.20 2.81
C GLY A 225 14.11 11.07 1.84
N LYS A 226 15.01 10.11 2.02
CA LYS A 226 16.06 9.84 1.03
C LYS A 226 15.55 9.10 -0.22
N GLU A 227 14.45 8.37 -0.10
CA GLU A 227 14.01 7.39 -1.11
C GLU A 227 12.58 7.64 -1.60
N LEU A 228 11.70 8.17 -0.74
CA LEU A 228 10.29 8.42 -1.05
C LEU A 228 9.99 9.92 -1.12
N PHE A 229 9.03 10.29 -1.97
CA PHE A 229 8.37 11.59 -1.86
C PHE A 229 7.54 11.66 -0.57
N ILE A 230 7.50 12.83 0.06
CA ILE A 230 6.55 13.11 1.14
C ILE A 230 5.60 14.20 0.64
N ILE A 231 4.32 13.89 0.66
CA ILE A 231 3.26 14.63 -0.03
C ILE A 231 2.20 14.96 1.01
N SER A 232 1.69 16.19 1.01
CA SER A 232 0.54 16.54 1.84
C SER A 232 -0.74 15.91 1.31
N ILE A 233 -1.78 15.91 2.13
CA ILE A 233 -3.09 15.41 1.72
C ILE A 233 -3.73 16.25 0.61
N GLU A 234 -3.32 17.52 0.48
CA GLU A 234 -3.65 18.42 -0.63
C GLU A 234 -2.78 18.18 -1.87
N GLY A 235 -1.94 17.15 -1.88
CA GLY A 235 -1.12 16.77 -3.03
C GLY A 235 0.15 17.60 -3.23
N SER A 236 0.45 18.54 -2.33
CA SER A 236 1.67 19.36 -2.38
C SER A 236 2.90 18.56 -1.96
N ILE A 237 4.03 18.79 -2.61
CA ILE A 237 5.30 18.13 -2.26
C ILE A 237 5.91 18.81 -1.04
N LEU A 238 6.00 18.07 0.08
CA LEU A 238 6.62 18.52 1.33
C LEU A 238 8.10 18.12 1.41
N HIS A 239 8.47 17.04 0.74
CA HIS A 239 9.84 16.57 0.61
C HIS A 239 9.99 15.79 -0.69
N SER A 240 11.11 15.98 -1.38
CA SER A 240 11.47 15.17 -2.55
C SER A 240 12.71 14.36 -2.23
N PRO A 241 12.80 13.10 -2.69
CA PRO A 241 13.99 12.29 -2.47
C PRO A 241 15.19 12.98 -3.12
N THR A 242 16.26 13.14 -2.35
CA THR A 242 17.55 13.52 -2.92
C THR A 242 17.99 12.37 -3.81
N LEU A 243 18.01 12.59 -5.12
CA LEU A 243 18.65 11.70 -6.09
C LEU A 243 20.15 11.68 -5.78
N GLU A 244 20.57 10.94 -4.76
CA GLU A 244 21.95 10.49 -4.70
C GLU A 244 22.11 9.54 -5.89
N GLU A 245 22.96 9.94 -6.85
CA GLU A 245 23.38 9.11 -7.95
C GLU A 245 23.94 7.79 -7.41
N LYS A 246 23.11 6.76 -7.25
CA LYS A 246 23.55 5.38 -7.08
C LYS A 246 24.13 4.88 -8.41
N LYS A 247 25.27 5.43 -8.79
CA LYS A 247 26.26 4.67 -9.56
C LYS A 247 26.95 3.72 -8.58
N GLU A 248 27.20 2.50 -9.06
CA GLU A 248 27.88 1.39 -8.38
C GLU A 248 26.94 0.54 -7.49
N MET A 249 26.75 -0.76 -7.72
CA MET A 249 27.68 -1.77 -8.23
C MET A 249 26.98 -2.72 -9.23
N ILE A 250 27.49 -2.73 -10.47
CA ILE A 250 27.61 -3.97 -11.24
C ILE A 250 28.99 -4.51 -10.91
N LEU A 251 29.07 -5.58 -10.13
CA LEU A 251 30.16 -6.56 -10.15
C LEU A 251 29.56 -7.94 -9.92
#